data_AF-A0A7C9VUI1-F1
#
_entry.id   AF-A0A7C9VUI1-F1
#
_cell.length_a   1.000
_cell.length_b   1.000
_cell.length_c   1.000
_cell.angle_alpha   90.00
_cell.angle_beta   90.00
_cell.angle_gamma   90.00
#
_symmetry.space_group_name_H-M   'P 1'
#
loop_
_entity.id
_entity.type
_entity.pdbx_description
1 polymer ?
#
loop_
_entity_poly.entity_id
_entity_poly.type
_entity_poly.pdbx_seq_one_letter_code
_entity_poly.pdbx_strand_id
1 'polypeptide(L)'
;MVEQYGESDDRATAGYIMGWYLHIPGQLAGLLFHTARRVPTLKPSDLAFRLNQDGRPHPDGTAVLCDEFACLPDDPASNHPAATVVQNEAALAALLRARYAAHAAQFVASFGQVVRFGRRQLWAAATDMLEYGAWAAGRVCGDENGGVTDAALILPEKLAPFVSASTLHFTDEGWKRKRNSCCFHYVLPDAEPCTACPRTCS
;
A
#
# COMPACT_ATOMS: atom_id res chain seq x y z
N MET A 1 4.57 -31.18 -9.89
CA MET A 1 3.08 -31.13 -9.89
C MET A 1 2.71 -29.95 -9.02
N VAL A 2 2.11 -28.90 -9.58
CA VAL A 2 1.56 -27.82 -8.77
C VAL A 2 0.33 -28.40 -8.08
N GLU A 3 0.33 -28.50 -6.76
CA GLU A 3 -0.85 -28.92 -6.00
C GLU A 3 -2.03 -28.01 -6.34
N GLN A 4 -3.13 -28.60 -6.80
CA GLN A 4 -4.37 -27.89 -7.06
C GLN A 4 -5.26 -27.96 -5.83
N TYR A 5 -5.46 -26.82 -5.17
CA TYR A 5 -6.24 -26.66 -3.94
C TYR A 5 -7.73 -26.31 -4.20
N GLY A 6 -8.26 -26.66 -5.38
CA GLY A 6 -9.61 -26.31 -5.83
C GLY A 6 -9.70 -24.98 -6.61
N GLU A 7 -10.92 -24.63 -7.03
CA GLU A 7 -11.22 -23.38 -7.73
C GLU A 7 -11.77 -22.34 -6.74
N SER A 8 -11.33 -21.08 -6.88
CA SER A 8 -11.83 -19.94 -6.10
C SER A 8 -12.56 -18.97 -7.02
N ASP A 9 -13.57 -18.28 -6.50
CA ASP A 9 -14.31 -17.26 -7.26
C ASP A 9 -13.35 -16.22 -7.87
N ASP A 10 -13.52 -15.93 -9.16
CA ASP A 10 -12.67 -14.99 -9.90
C ASP A 10 -12.50 -13.64 -9.18
N ARG A 11 -13.53 -13.18 -8.44
CA ARG A 11 -13.48 -11.92 -7.69
C ARG A 11 -12.64 -12.03 -6.43
N ALA A 12 -12.64 -13.17 -5.74
CA ALA A 12 -11.73 -13.41 -4.63
C ALA A 12 -10.29 -13.40 -5.14
N THR A 13 -10.00 -14.16 -6.19
CA THR A 13 -8.67 -14.22 -6.82
C THR A 13 -8.20 -12.83 -7.25
N ALA A 14 -9.03 -12.10 -8.01
CA ALA A 14 -8.73 -10.73 -8.42
C ALA A 14 -8.56 -9.77 -7.23
N GLY A 15 -9.40 -9.91 -6.19
CA GLY A 15 -9.36 -9.09 -4.98
C GLY A 15 -8.06 -9.27 -4.21
N TYR A 16 -7.55 -10.50 -4.16
CA TYR A 16 -6.25 -10.80 -3.58
C TYR A 16 -5.09 -10.25 -4.41
N ILE A 17 -5.11 -10.43 -5.74
CA ILE A 17 -4.08 -9.90 -6.64
C ILE A 17 -3.99 -8.38 -6.52
N MET A 18 -5.12 -7.69 -6.60
CA MET A 18 -5.22 -6.25 -6.37
C MET A 18 -4.62 -5.83 -5.03
N GLY A 19 -4.97 -6.53 -3.95
CA GLY A 19 -4.48 -6.22 -2.61
C GLY A 19 -2.97 -6.41 -2.48
N TRP A 20 -2.44 -7.60 -2.81
CA TRP A 20 -1.02 -7.88 -2.61
C TRP A 20 -0.14 -7.09 -3.58
N TYR A 21 -0.58 -6.86 -4.83
CA TYR A 21 0.22 -6.10 -5.79
C TYR A 21 0.39 -4.66 -5.34
N LEU A 22 -0.72 -3.98 -4.99
CA LEU A 22 -0.68 -2.59 -4.52
C LEU A 22 0.03 -2.45 -3.16
N HIS A 23 0.09 -3.52 -2.37
CA HIS A 23 0.89 -3.57 -1.17
C HIS A 23 2.41 -3.44 -1.43
N ILE A 24 2.94 -3.90 -2.57
CA ILE A 24 4.38 -3.83 -2.88
C ILE A 24 4.91 -2.39 -2.89
N PRO A 25 4.38 -1.46 -3.72
CA PRO A 25 4.82 -0.07 -3.65
C PRO A 25 4.41 0.60 -2.33
N GLY A 26 3.30 0.18 -1.72
CA GLY A 26 2.80 0.73 -0.46
C GLY A 26 3.73 0.44 0.71
N GLN A 27 4.20 -0.80 0.86
CA GLN A 27 5.10 -1.22 1.93
C GLN A 27 6.47 -0.56 1.80
N LEU A 28 7.02 -0.46 0.58
CA LEU A 28 8.33 0.16 0.34
C LEU A 28 8.26 1.67 0.63
N ALA A 29 7.19 2.32 0.18
CA ALA A 29 6.95 3.73 0.47
C ALA A 29 6.79 3.98 1.97
N GLY A 30 5.92 3.21 2.63
CA GLY A 30 5.66 3.35 4.07
C GLY A 30 6.89 3.08 4.92
N LEU A 31 7.64 2.01 4.63
CA LEU A 31 8.83 1.64 5.39
C LEU A 31 9.91 2.71 5.31
N LEU A 32 10.28 3.15 4.11
CA LEU A 32 11.36 4.13 3.92
C LEU A 32 10.96 5.53 4.41
N PHE A 33 9.68 5.89 4.29
CA PHE A 33 9.16 7.13 4.84
C PHE A 33 9.22 7.12 6.37
N HIS A 34 8.78 6.03 7.01
CA HIS A 34 8.76 5.90 8.46
C HIS A 34 10.17 5.86 9.06
N THR A 35 11.06 5.02 8.51
CA THR A 35 12.38 4.77 9.11
C THR A 35 13.43 5.84 8.80
N ALA A 36 13.28 6.54 7.66
CA ALA A 36 14.33 7.43 7.16
C ALA A 36 13.82 8.77 6.63
N ARG A 37 12.50 9.04 6.63
CA ARG A 37 11.91 10.20 5.94
C ARG A 37 12.40 10.30 4.49
N ARG A 38 12.44 9.15 3.81
CA ARG A 38 12.83 9.03 2.39
C ARG A 38 11.70 8.50 1.54
N VAL A 39 11.65 8.97 0.30
CA VAL A 39 10.73 8.48 -0.72
C VAL A 39 11.54 7.96 -1.89
N PRO A 40 11.58 6.63 -2.14
CA PRO A 40 12.29 6.09 -3.30
C PRO A 40 11.52 6.43 -4.59
N THR A 41 12.10 6.15 -5.75
CA THR A 41 11.28 5.90 -6.93
C THR A 41 10.26 4.78 -6.64
N LEU A 42 9.08 4.88 -7.23
CA LEU A 42 8.06 3.84 -7.18
C LEU A 42 7.63 3.44 -8.59
N LYS A 43 8.42 3.72 -9.62
CA LYS A 43 8.10 3.26 -10.98
C LYS A 43 8.15 1.73 -11.01
N PRO A 44 7.24 1.04 -11.74
CA PRO A 44 7.28 -0.42 -11.83
C PRO A 44 8.64 -0.99 -12.30
N SER A 45 9.35 -0.29 -13.19
CA SER A 45 10.68 -0.67 -13.67
C SER A 45 11.77 -0.67 -12.60
N ASP A 46 11.55 0.06 -11.51
CA ASP A 46 12.55 0.30 -10.48
C ASP A 46 12.28 -0.55 -9.24
N LEU A 47 11.30 -1.45 -9.29
CA LEU A 47 10.91 -2.35 -8.21
C LEU A 47 11.01 -3.80 -8.70
N ALA A 48 11.57 -4.66 -7.86
CA ALA A 48 11.46 -6.11 -8.01
C ALA A 48 10.72 -6.71 -6.83
N PHE A 49 10.01 -7.80 -7.08
CA PHE A 49 9.44 -8.64 -6.02
C PHE A 49 9.60 -10.10 -6.40
N ARG A 50 9.74 -10.95 -5.38
CA ARG A 50 9.75 -12.39 -5.53
C ARG A 50 8.42 -12.95 -5.04
N LEU A 51 7.80 -13.81 -5.85
CA LEU A 51 6.64 -14.58 -5.43
C LEU A 51 7.12 -15.80 -4.64
N ASN A 52 6.43 -16.08 -3.55
CA ASN A 52 6.61 -17.31 -2.80
C ASN A 52 6.39 -18.51 -3.73
N GLN A 53 7.35 -19.44 -3.73
CA GLN A 53 7.32 -20.66 -4.55
C GLN A 53 6.54 -21.79 -3.86
N ASP A 54 6.36 -21.71 -2.54
CA ASP A 54 5.71 -22.72 -1.72
C ASP A 54 4.36 -22.19 -1.20
N GLY A 55 3.28 -22.85 -1.60
CA GLY A 55 1.93 -22.48 -1.19
C GLY A 55 1.33 -21.30 -1.96
N ARG A 56 0.77 -20.33 -1.24
CA ARG A 56 0.01 -19.23 -1.87
C ARG A 56 0.97 -18.26 -2.59
N PRO A 57 0.77 -17.90 -3.87
CA PRO A 57 1.67 -17.03 -4.63
C PRO A 57 1.53 -15.56 -4.22
N HIS A 58 2.06 -15.21 -3.05
CA HIS A 58 2.16 -13.86 -2.53
C HIS A 58 3.63 -13.40 -2.56
N PRO A 59 3.90 -12.08 -2.63
CA PRO A 59 5.26 -11.60 -2.52
C PRO A 59 5.89 -11.94 -1.17
N ASP A 60 7.11 -12.48 -1.17
CA ASP A 60 7.90 -12.79 0.04
C ASP A 60 9.22 -12.01 0.13
N GLY A 61 9.47 -11.14 -0.85
CA GLY A 61 10.63 -10.27 -0.91
C GLY A 61 10.40 -9.16 -1.90
N THR A 62 10.92 -7.97 -1.58
CA THR A 62 10.87 -6.79 -2.45
C THR A 62 12.19 -6.04 -2.43
N ALA A 63 12.56 -5.44 -3.55
CA ALA A 63 13.76 -4.63 -3.69
C ALA A 63 13.46 -3.35 -4.49
N VAL A 64 14.16 -2.28 -4.14
CA VAL A 64 14.27 -1.07 -4.96
C VAL A 64 15.55 -1.21 -5.79
N LEU A 65 15.43 -1.05 -7.10
CA LEU A 65 16.50 -1.28 -8.08
C LEU A 65 17.18 0.01 -8.56
N CYS A 66 16.82 1.14 -7.95
CA CYS A 66 17.27 2.46 -8.35
C CYS A 66 17.64 3.27 -7.11
N ASP A 67 18.73 4.03 -7.21
CA ASP A 67 19.29 4.79 -6.10
C ASP A 67 18.61 6.16 -5.92
N GLU A 68 17.67 6.55 -6.79
CA GLU A 68 16.96 7.83 -6.67
C GLU A 68 16.01 7.85 -5.47
N PHE A 69 16.16 8.88 -4.63
CA PHE A 69 15.27 9.13 -3.51
C PHE A 69 15.05 10.61 -3.28
N ALA A 70 13.94 10.94 -2.61
CA ALA A 70 13.72 12.28 -2.06
C ALA A 70 13.81 12.24 -0.54
N CYS A 71 14.30 13.33 0.06
CA CYS A 71 14.54 13.44 1.49
C CYS A 71 14.38 14.87 2.00
N LEU A 72 14.46 15.05 3.32
CA LEU A 72 14.48 16.37 3.97
C LEU A 72 15.89 17.00 3.92
N PRO A 73 16.04 18.31 4.18
CA PRO A 73 17.34 19.00 4.11
C PRO A 73 18.37 18.49 5.13
N ASP A 74 17.91 17.98 6.26
CA ASP A 74 18.70 17.42 7.36
C ASP A 74 19.04 15.94 7.19
N ASP A 75 18.58 15.29 6.12
CA ASP A 75 18.95 13.90 5.82
C ASP A 75 20.48 13.79 5.65
N PRO A 76 21.15 12.80 6.28
CA PRO A 76 22.60 12.62 6.17
C PRO A 76 23.13 12.47 4.74
N ALA A 77 22.27 12.05 3.80
CA ALA A 77 22.59 11.86 2.39
C ALA A 77 21.97 12.94 1.49
N SER A 78 21.56 14.09 2.03
CA SER A 78 20.94 15.20 1.26
C SER A 78 21.83 15.76 0.15
N ASN A 79 23.16 15.61 0.26
CA ASN A 79 24.12 16.02 -0.78
C ASN A 79 24.47 14.90 -1.79
N HIS A 80 23.84 13.72 -1.69
CA HIS A 80 24.09 12.62 -2.64
C HIS A 80 23.54 12.97 -4.03
N PRO A 81 24.21 12.65 -5.15
CA PRO A 81 23.75 13.02 -6.49
C PRO A 81 22.39 12.44 -6.89
N ALA A 82 21.96 11.34 -6.24
CA ALA A 82 20.65 10.73 -6.45
C ALA A 82 19.56 11.26 -5.48
N ALA A 83 19.91 12.18 -4.57
CA ALA A 83 18.98 12.77 -3.62
C ALA A 83 18.25 13.98 -4.21
N THR A 84 16.93 14.01 -4.05
CA THR A 84 16.11 15.20 -4.30
C THR A 84 15.64 15.76 -2.97
N VAL A 85 16.23 16.87 -2.54
CA VAL A 85 15.84 17.53 -1.28
C VAL A 85 14.51 18.26 -1.46
N VAL A 86 13.54 17.97 -0.60
CA VAL A 86 12.25 18.69 -0.53
C VAL A 86 12.19 19.55 0.74
N GLN A 87 11.33 20.56 0.72
CA GLN A 87 11.33 21.62 1.75
C GLN A 87 10.93 21.14 3.15
N ASN A 88 10.00 20.19 3.25
CA ASN A 88 9.43 19.73 4.52
C ASN A 88 8.71 18.38 4.35
N GLU A 89 8.26 17.82 5.48
CA GLU A 89 7.55 16.54 5.52
C GLU A 89 6.24 16.52 4.72
N ALA A 90 5.50 17.64 4.69
CA ALA A 90 4.28 17.73 3.91
C ALA A 90 4.56 17.63 2.39
N ALA A 91 5.62 18.28 1.92
CA ALA A 91 6.09 18.17 0.54
C ALA A 91 6.60 16.75 0.23
N LEU A 92 7.29 16.12 1.18
CA LEU A 92 7.75 14.74 1.04
C LEU A 92 6.57 13.76 0.94
N ALA A 93 5.56 13.89 1.80
CA ALA A 93 4.35 13.08 1.77
C ALA A 93 3.53 13.31 0.49
N ALA A 94 3.49 14.55 -0.02
CA ALA A 94 2.87 14.86 -1.31
C ALA A 94 3.59 14.18 -2.48
N LEU A 95 4.93 14.17 -2.47
CA LEU A 95 5.73 13.46 -3.47
C LEU A 95 5.53 11.95 -3.39
N LEU A 96 5.49 11.38 -2.18
CA LEU A 96 5.18 9.96 -1.95
C LEU A 96 3.82 9.61 -2.56
N ARG A 97 2.77 10.38 -2.20
CA ARG A 97 1.43 10.23 -2.78
C ARG A 97 1.46 10.24 -4.31
N ALA A 98 2.15 11.20 -4.91
CA ALA A 98 2.23 11.35 -6.36
C ALA A 98 2.92 10.16 -7.04
N ARG A 99 4.06 9.71 -6.49
CA ARG A 99 4.81 8.55 -7.01
C ARG A 99 3.99 7.26 -6.90
N TYR A 100 3.35 7.04 -5.75
CA TYR A 100 2.48 5.88 -5.54
C TYR A 100 1.26 5.93 -6.47
N ALA A 101 0.61 7.09 -6.61
CA ALA A 101 -0.52 7.27 -7.53
C ALA A 101 -0.13 6.99 -8.99
N ALA A 102 1.06 7.41 -9.43
CA ALA A 102 1.55 7.12 -10.77
C ALA A 102 1.74 5.61 -11.01
N HIS A 103 2.28 4.88 -10.03
CA HIS A 103 2.37 3.41 -10.09
C HIS A 103 0.97 2.78 -10.14
N ALA A 104 0.11 3.15 -9.18
CA ALA A 104 -1.24 2.61 -9.08
C ALA A 104 -2.07 2.91 -10.33
N ALA A 105 -1.87 4.05 -11.00
CA ALA A 105 -2.56 4.38 -12.24
C ALA A 105 -2.23 3.39 -13.38
N GLN A 106 -0.97 2.97 -13.51
CA GLN A 106 -0.58 1.94 -14.48
C GLN A 106 -1.22 0.59 -14.15
N PHE A 107 -1.22 0.20 -12.87
CA PHE A 107 -1.90 -1.01 -12.42
C PHE A 107 -3.41 -0.96 -12.70
N VAL A 108 -4.08 0.14 -12.35
CA VAL A 108 -5.52 0.35 -12.58
C VAL A 108 -5.86 0.26 -14.06
N ALA A 109 -5.03 0.83 -14.94
CA ALA A 109 -5.23 0.79 -16.38
C ALA A 109 -5.08 -0.63 -16.95
N SER A 110 -4.05 -1.37 -16.55
CA SER A 110 -3.77 -2.71 -17.07
C SER A 110 -4.65 -3.79 -16.43
N PHE A 111 -4.70 -3.83 -15.09
CA PHE A 111 -5.47 -4.83 -14.35
C PHE A 111 -6.98 -4.65 -14.57
N GLY A 112 -7.45 -3.40 -14.65
CA GLY A 112 -8.86 -3.10 -14.90
C GLY A 112 -9.39 -3.62 -16.25
N GLN A 113 -8.52 -3.95 -17.21
CA GLN A 113 -8.93 -4.58 -18.47
C GLN A 113 -9.24 -6.06 -18.35
N VAL A 114 -8.70 -6.74 -17.33
CA VAL A 114 -8.81 -8.20 -17.16
C VAL A 114 -9.68 -8.60 -15.97
N VAL A 115 -10.20 -7.66 -15.19
CA VAL A 115 -11.10 -7.92 -14.06
C VAL A 115 -12.40 -7.14 -14.14
N ARG A 116 -13.41 -7.60 -13.39
CA ARG A 116 -14.74 -6.95 -13.33
C ARG A 116 -14.83 -5.83 -12.29
N PHE A 117 -13.70 -5.32 -11.79
CA PHE A 117 -13.68 -4.27 -10.78
C PHE A 117 -13.81 -2.89 -11.43
N GLY A 118 -14.79 -2.11 -10.97
CA GLY A 118 -14.92 -0.72 -11.38
C GLY A 118 -13.71 0.11 -10.94
N ARG A 119 -13.40 1.17 -11.69
CA ARG A 119 -12.26 2.07 -11.42
C ARG A 119 -12.22 2.60 -9.98
N ARG A 120 -13.38 2.90 -9.38
CA ARG A 120 -13.48 3.33 -7.98
C ARG A 120 -12.98 2.26 -6.99
N GLN A 121 -13.29 0.99 -7.23
CA GLN A 121 -12.87 -0.13 -6.39
C GLN A 121 -11.34 -0.32 -6.46
N LEU A 122 -10.73 -0.18 -7.64
CA LEU A 122 -9.28 -0.28 -7.80
C LEU A 122 -8.55 0.88 -7.11
N TRP A 123 -9.06 2.11 -7.24
CA TRP A 123 -8.51 3.25 -6.51
C TRP A 123 -8.74 3.18 -5.00
N ALA A 124 -9.86 2.62 -4.56
CA ALA A 124 -10.09 2.33 -3.14
C ALA A 124 -9.06 1.35 -2.59
N ALA A 125 -8.67 0.33 -3.36
CA ALA A 125 -7.64 -0.60 -2.94
C ALA A 125 -6.26 0.05 -2.89
N ALA A 126 -5.97 0.95 -3.84
CA ALA A 126 -4.74 1.72 -3.84
C ALA A 126 -4.67 2.64 -2.60
N THR A 127 -5.76 3.31 -2.23
CA THR A 127 -5.86 4.10 -1.00
C THR A 127 -5.62 3.22 0.24
N ASP A 128 -6.31 2.09 0.33
CA ASP A 128 -6.18 1.18 1.48
C ASP A 128 -4.76 0.62 1.65
N MET A 129 -4.07 0.30 0.55
CA MET A 129 -2.71 -0.24 0.61
C MET A 129 -1.64 0.84 0.86
N LEU A 130 -1.90 2.09 0.46
CA LEU A 130 -1.05 3.21 0.80
C LEU A 130 -1.10 3.52 2.31
N GLU A 131 -2.31 3.59 2.86
CA GLU A 131 -2.52 3.73 4.32
C GLU A 131 -1.90 2.55 5.08
N TYR A 132 -2.12 1.33 4.59
CA TYR A 132 -1.60 0.13 5.23
C TYR A 132 -0.07 0.11 5.28
N GLY A 133 0.59 0.56 4.21
CA GLY A 133 2.05 0.54 4.13
C GLY A 133 2.71 1.32 5.27
N ALA A 134 2.21 2.53 5.55
CA ALA A 134 2.70 3.37 6.64
C ALA A 134 2.38 2.76 8.02
N TRP A 135 1.15 2.29 8.23
CA TRP A 135 0.78 1.67 9.51
C TRP A 135 1.51 0.34 9.77
N ALA A 136 1.73 -0.47 8.73
CA ALA A 136 2.50 -1.70 8.82
C ALA A 136 3.97 -1.41 9.14
N ALA A 137 4.57 -0.38 8.54
CA ALA A 137 5.93 0.04 8.85
C ALA A 137 6.09 0.36 10.35
N GLY A 138 5.20 1.19 10.91
CA GLY A 138 5.21 1.50 12.34
C GLY A 138 5.12 0.25 13.21
N ARG A 139 4.18 -0.66 12.93
CA ARG A 139 4.03 -1.91 13.69
C ARG A 139 5.27 -2.80 13.62
N VAL A 140 5.88 -2.95 12.45
CA VAL A 140 7.10 -3.76 12.28
C VAL A 140 8.30 -3.12 12.96
N CYS A 141 8.37 -1.79 13.03
CA CYS A 141 9.41 -1.04 13.71
C CYS A 141 9.17 -0.88 15.23
N GLY A 142 8.04 -1.36 15.76
CA GLY A 142 7.68 -1.20 17.18
C GLY A 142 7.17 0.21 17.54
N ASP A 143 6.89 1.05 16.54
CA ASP A 143 6.33 2.40 16.68
C ASP A 143 5.00 2.51 15.90
N GLU A 144 3.98 1.80 16.39
CA GLU A 144 2.66 1.79 15.75
C GLU A 144 2.04 3.18 15.66
N ASN A 145 2.20 4.01 16.71
CA ASN A 145 1.69 5.37 16.74
C ASN A 145 2.35 6.24 15.67
N GLY A 146 3.68 6.15 15.49
CA GLY A 146 4.38 6.84 14.42
C GLY A 146 3.87 6.42 13.03
N GLY A 147 3.62 5.12 12.81
CA GLY A 147 3.03 4.62 11.57
C GLY A 147 1.62 5.17 11.30
N VAL A 148 0.81 5.37 12.35
CA VAL A 148 -0.52 6.00 12.24
C VAL A 148 -0.39 7.49 11.90
N THR A 149 0.53 8.21 12.54
CA THR A 149 0.83 9.61 12.21
C THR A 149 1.31 9.75 10.77
N ASP A 150 2.16 8.85 10.29
CA ASP A 150 2.65 8.83 8.91
C ASP A 150 1.51 8.58 7.92
N ALA A 151 0.61 7.63 8.22
CA ALA A 151 -0.57 7.39 7.40
C ALA A 151 -1.47 8.63 7.30
N ALA A 152 -1.67 9.36 8.41
CA ALA A 152 -2.44 10.60 8.42
C ALA A 152 -1.74 11.73 7.64
N LEU A 153 -0.42 11.83 7.70
CA LEU A 153 0.36 12.80 6.92
C LEU A 153 0.34 12.47 5.42
N ILE A 154 0.39 11.18 5.07
CA ILE A 154 0.32 10.70 3.69
C ILE A 154 -1.10 10.79 3.13
N LEU A 155 -2.16 10.60 3.93
CA LEU A 155 -3.56 10.73 3.49
C LEU A 155 -4.33 11.67 4.43
N PRO A 156 -4.06 12.98 4.40
CA PRO A 156 -4.65 13.95 5.34
C PRO A 156 -6.12 14.24 5.06
N GLU A 157 -6.51 14.12 3.79
CA GLU A 157 -7.86 14.37 3.30
C GLU A 157 -8.12 13.54 2.04
N LYS A 158 -9.33 13.63 1.48
CA LYS A 158 -9.65 13.00 0.21
C LYS A 158 -8.99 13.76 -0.95
N LEU A 159 -7.80 13.31 -1.34
CA LEU A 159 -7.04 13.85 -2.47
C LEU A 159 -7.16 12.94 -3.69
N ALA A 160 -7.71 13.44 -4.79
CA ALA A 160 -7.77 12.66 -6.04
C ALA A 160 -6.35 12.20 -6.46
N PRO A 161 -6.19 10.95 -6.91
CA PRO A 161 -7.21 9.94 -7.20
C PRO A 161 -7.60 9.04 -6.00
N PHE A 162 -7.03 9.27 -4.82
CA PHE A 162 -7.38 8.54 -3.60
C PHE A 162 -8.81 8.87 -3.14
N VAL A 163 -9.46 7.89 -2.52
CA VAL A 163 -10.90 7.95 -2.26
C VAL A 163 -11.27 8.43 -0.86
N SER A 164 -10.32 8.48 0.06
CA SER A 164 -10.49 8.90 1.46
C SER A 164 -9.18 9.47 2.04
N ALA A 165 -9.32 10.15 3.18
CA ALA A 165 -8.23 10.31 4.14
C ALA A 165 -7.89 8.96 4.81
N SER A 166 -6.88 8.96 5.68
CA SER A 166 -6.65 7.86 6.61
C SER A 166 -7.90 7.59 7.45
N THR A 167 -8.23 6.32 7.58
CA THR A 167 -9.37 5.75 8.31
C THR A 167 -8.96 5.11 9.63
N LEU A 168 -7.67 5.21 9.98
CA LEU A 168 -7.13 4.70 11.22
C LEU A 168 -7.77 5.42 12.41
N HIS A 169 -8.26 4.65 13.37
CA HIS A 169 -8.88 5.14 14.59
C HIS A 169 -8.56 4.20 15.75
N PHE A 170 -8.48 4.78 16.95
CA PHE A 170 -8.16 4.01 18.15
C PHE A 170 -9.45 3.47 18.78
N THR A 171 -9.39 2.22 19.22
CA THR A 171 -10.47 1.51 19.92
C THR A 171 -9.91 0.88 21.21
N ASP A 172 -10.76 0.29 22.04
CA ASP A 172 -10.33 -0.44 23.24
C ASP A 172 -9.42 -1.64 22.90
N GLU A 173 -9.50 -2.15 21.66
CA GLU A 173 -8.65 -3.23 21.14
C GLU A 173 -7.43 -2.73 20.38
N GLY A 174 -7.12 -1.42 20.46
CA GLY A 174 -6.01 -0.77 19.76
C GLY A 174 -6.41 -0.12 18.44
N TRP A 175 -5.41 0.16 17.59
CA TRP A 175 -5.62 0.79 16.29
C TRP A 175 -6.39 -0.12 15.33
N LYS A 176 -7.45 0.42 14.74
CA LYS A 176 -8.27 -0.22 13.72
C LYS A 176 -8.34 0.68 12.49
N ARG A 177 -8.79 0.13 11.37
CA ARG A 177 -9.05 0.87 10.14
C ARG A 177 -10.29 0.36 9.46
N LYS A 178 -10.90 1.18 8.61
CA LYS A 178 -12.02 0.79 7.76
C LYS A 178 -11.62 0.90 6.30
N ARG A 179 -11.49 -0.24 5.63
CA ARG A 179 -11.12 -0.25 4.21
C ARG A 179 -12.19 0.40 3.36
N ASN A 180 -11.76 1.04 2.28
CA ASN A 180 -12.62 1.56 1.23
C ASN A 180 -12.93 0.49 0.17
N SER A 181 -12.05 -0.49 0.00
CA SER A 181 -12.15 -1.55 -0.99
C SER A 181 -12.60 -2.89 -0.39
N CYS A 182 -13.38 -3.65 -1.16
CA CYS A 182 -13.70 -5.04 -0.83
C CYS A 182 -12.64 -6.00 -1.40
N CYS A 183 -12.05 -6.88 -0.58
CA CYS A 183 -11.18 -7.97 -1.09
C CYS A 183 -11.93 -9.25 -1.45
N PHE A 184 -13.26 -9.31 -1.24
CA PHE A 184 -14.09 -10.50 -1.45
C PHE A 184 -13.67 -11.73 -0.61
N HIS A 185 -12.90 -11.57 0.47
CA HIS A 185 -12.51 -12.71 1.30
C HIS A 185 -13.69 -13.56 1.79
N TYR A 186 -14.82 -12.91 2.10
CA TYR A 186 -16.06 -13.57 2.56
C TYR A 186 -16.70 -14.55 1.56
N VAL A 187 -16.26 -14.60 0.30
CA VAL A 187 -16.79 -15.59 -0.67
C VAL A 187 -16.01 -16.91 -0.63
N LEU A 188 -14.92 -16.97 0.13
CA LEU A 188 -14.19 -18.22 0.35
C LEU A 188 -14.98 -19.12 1.33
N PRO A 189 -14.86 -20.46 1.21
CA PRO A 189 -15.46 -21.38 2.17
C PRO A 189 -15.03 -21.07 3.61
N ASP A 190 -16.00 -21.03 4.53
CA ASP A 190 -15.81 -20.81 5.97
C ASP A 190 -15.05 -19.51 6.34
N ALA A 191 -15.00 -18.54 5.44
CA ALA A 191 -14.30 -17.28 5.66
C ALA A 191 -15.21 -16.19 6.21
N GLU A 192 -14.83 -15.66 7.37
CA GLU A 192 -15.51 -14.50 7.98
C GLU A 192 -15.00 -13.17 7.41
N PRO A 193 -15.82 -12.11 7.38
CA PRO A 193 -15.36 -10.76 7.04
C PRO A 193 -14.17 -10.35 7.91
N CYS A 194 -13.14 -9.76 7.30
CA CYS A 194 -12.02 -9.24 8.08
C CYS A 194 -12.44 -8.04 8.94
N THR A 195 -11.69 -7.75 10.00
CA THR A 195 -11.97 -6.65 10.95
C THR A 195 -12.03 -5.27 10.30
N ALA A 196 -11.39 -5.09 9.14
CA ALA A 196 -11.40 -3.84 8.39
C ALA A 196 -12.41 -3.83 7.22
N CYS A 197 -13.32 -4.81 7.14
CA CYS A 197 -14.16 -5.03 5.97
C CYS A 197 -15.15 -3.87 5.74
N PRO A 198 -15.26 -3.32 4.51
CA PRO A 198 -16.26 -2.27 4.22
C PRO A 198 -17.71 -2.75 4.31
N ARG A 199 -17.95 -4.07 4.40
CA ARG A 199 -19.29 -4.66 4.48
C ARG A 199 -19.81 -4.76 5.91
N THR A 200 -18.96 -4.54 6.92
CA THR A 200 -19.37 -4.59 8.32
C THR A 200 -19.60 -3.18 8.85
N CYS A 201 -20.59 -3.05 9.73
CA CYS A 201 -20.94 -1.80 10.43
C CYS A 201 -20.25 -1.74 11.80
N SER A 202 -19.01 -2.20 11.87
CA SER A 202 -18.12 -2.06 13.02
C SER A 202 -17.24 -0.85 12.84
#